data_AF-A0A2S3ZWI3-F1
#
_entry.id   AF-A0A2S3ZWI3-F1
#
_cell.length_a   1.000
_cell.length_b   1.000
_cell.length_c   1.000
_cell.angle_alpha   90.00
_cell.angle_beta   90.00
_cell.angle_gamma   90.00
#
_symmetry.space_group_name_H-M   'P 1'
#
loop_
_entity.id
_entity.type
_entity.pdbx_description
1 polymer ?
#
loop_
_entity_poly.entity_id
_entity_poly.type
_entity_poly.pdbx_seq_one_letter_code
_entity_poly.pdbx_strand_id
1 'polypeptide(L)' 'MNQLPAAYEEYLQGRDEDFVATVLPVLQQSVAEKNHGVRIIINPHVVQARTDSTVPFGEIREGVD' A
#
# COMPACT_ATOMS: atom_id res chain seq x y z
N MET A 1 18.80 -1.52 1.82
CA MET A 1 17.74 -0.51 1.91
C MET A 1 16.74 -0.86 0.82
N ASN A 2 15.60 -1.49 1.15
CA ASN A 2 14.57 -1.79 0.15
C ASN A 2 13.89 -0.46 -0.19
N GLN A 3 14.34 0.19 -1.27
CA GLN A 3 13.67 1.37 -1.80
C GLN A 3 12.28 0.96 -2.26
N LEU A 4 11.27 1.76 -1.91
CA LEU A 4 9.92 1.56 -2.42
C LEU A 4 9.92 1.76 -3.94
N PRO A 5 9.09 1.01 -4.70
CA PRO A 5 8.83 1.30 -6.10
C PRO A 5 8.30 2.74 -6.25
N ALA A 6 8.66 3.39 -7.37
CA ALA A 6 8.18 4.74 -7.68
C ALA A 6 6.65 4.86 -7.55
N ALA A 7 5.91 3.85 -8.01
CA ALA A 7 4.45 3.80 -7.90
C ALA A 7 3.94 3.89 -6.44
N TYR A 8 4.66 3.32 -5.47
CA TYR A 8 4.29 3.39 -4.06
C TYR A 8 4.64 4.75 -3.48
N GLU A 9 5.79 5.31 -3.83
CA GLU A 9 6.18 6.66 -3.41
C GLU A 9 5.20 7.71 -3.94
N GLU A 10 4.84 7.64 -5.22
CA GLU A 10 3.84 8.51 -5.85
C GLU A 10 2.47 8.39 -5.18
N TYR A 11 2.04 7.19 -4.80
CA TYR A 11 0.77 6.99 -4.10
C TYR A 11 0.75 7.60 -2.69
N LEU A 12 1.90 7.61 -1.99
CA LEU A 12 2.05 8.22 -0.68
C LEU A 12 2.15 9.75 -0.75
N GLN A 13 2.52 10.32 -1.90
CA GLN A 13 2.59 11.77 -2.05
C GLN A 13 1.21 12.41 -1.88
N GLY A 14 1.09 13.30 -0.91
CA GLY A 14 -0.16 14.01 -0.60
C GLY A 14 -1.13 13.23 0.30
N ARG A 15 -0.72 12.09 0.86
CA ARG A 15 -1.47 11.36 1.90
C ARG A 15 -1.09 11.84 3.29
N ASP A 16 -2.03 11.73 4.22
CA ASP A 16 -1.80 12.03 5.64
C ASP A 16 -0.73 11.12 6.26
N GLU A 17 0.03 11.67 7.21
CA GLU A 17 1.11 10.94 7.89
C GLU A 17 0.60 9.69 8.63
N ASP A 18 -0.60 9.76 9.21
CA ASP A 18 -1.25 8.62 9.89
C ASP A 18 -1.62 7.50 8.90
N PHE A 19 -2.13 7.89 7.73
CA PHE A 19 -2.40 6.96 6.64
C PHE A 19 -1.10 6.31 6.15
N VAL A 20 -0.07 7.12 5.90
CA VAL A 20 1.25 6.64 5.47
C VAL A 20 1.81 5.65 6.50
N ALA A 21 1.79 5.97 7.78
CA ALA A 21 2.26 5.10 8.85
C ALA A 21 1.52 3.75 8.90
N THR A 22 0.22 3.75 8.57
CA THR A 22 -0.60 2.52 8.48
C THR A 22 -0.25 1.66 7.26
N VAL A 23 -0.07 2.26 6.09
CA VAL A 23 0.16 1.52 4.83
C VAL A 23 1.62 1.14 4.60
N LEU A 24 2.57 1.93 5.13
CA LEU A 24 4.01 1.75 4.95
C LEU A 24 4.52 0.34 5.28
N PRO A 25 4.18 -0.29 6.44
CA PRO A 25 4.64 -1.64 6.74
C PRO A 25 4.14 -2.67 5.71
N VAL A 26 2.94 -2.47 5.16
CA VAL A 26 2.36 -3.37 4.15
C VAL A 26 3.04 -3.19 2.80
N LEU A 27 3.35 -1.94 2.40
CA LEU A 27 4.12 -1.66 1.20
C LEU A 27 5.53 -2.27 1.31
N GLN A 28 6.19 -2.14 2.47
CA GLN A 28 7.49 -2.76 2.71
C GLN A 28 7.42 -4.29 2.65
N GLN A 29 6.36 -4.90 3.20
CA GLN A 29 6.14 -6.34 3.10
C GLN A 29 5.96 -6.76 1.63
N SER A 30 5.14 -6.06 0.86
CA SER A 30 4.96 -6.29 -0.59
C SER A 30 6.29 -6.26 -1.33
N VAL A 31 7.17 -5.29 -1.03
CA VAL A 31 8.51 -5.17 -1.64
C VAL A 31 9.50 -6.22 -1.15
N ALA A 32 9.35 -6.71 0.08
CA ALA A 32 10.14 -7.82 0.58
C ALA A 32 9.76 -9.12 -0.13
N GLU A 33 8.47 -9.36 -0.33
CA GLU A 33 7.94 -10.55 -1.01
C GLU A 33 8.13 -10.48 -2.54
N LYS A 34 8.09 -9.27 -3.14
CA LYS A 34 8.15 -9.01 -4.60
C LYS A 34 7.17 -9.83 -5.44
N ASN A 35 6.10 -10.32 -4.84
CA ASN A 35 5.19 -11.26 -5.47
C ASN A 35 3.79 -10.68 -5.66
N HIS A 36 3.33 -9.87 -4.70
CA HIS A 36 1.97 -9.35 -4.64
C HIS A 36 1.97 -7.84 -4.45
N GLY A 37 0.98 -7.16 -5.04
CA GLY A 37 0.72 -5.75 -4.82
C GLY A 37 -0.01 -5.48 -3.49
N VAL A 38 -0.50 -4.27 -3.33
CA VAL A 38 -1.18 -3.84 -2.10
C VAL A 38 -2.61 -3.41 -2.39
N ARG A 39 -3.55 -3.92 -1.59
CA ARG A 39 -4.94 -3.47 -1.59
C ARG A 39 -5.17 -2.62 -0.35
N ILE A 40 -5.77 -1.46 -0.57
CA ILE A 40 -6.11 -0.50 0.49
C ILE A 40 -7.62 -0.31 0.47
N ILE A 41 -8.25 -0.50 1.62
CA ILE A 41 -9.68 -0.31 1.82
C ILE A 41 -9.84 0.85 2.79
N ILE A 42 -10.50 1.91 2.33
CA ILE A 42 -10.73 3.12 3.10
C ILE A 42 -12.19 3.14 3.53
N ASN A 43 -12.40 3.04 4.85
CA ASN A 43 -13.70 3.14 5.48
C ASN A 43 -13.75 4.43 6.31
N PRO A 44 -14.94 4.99 6.58
CA PRO A 44 -15.09 6.27 7.30
C PRO A 44 -14.42 6.32 8.67
N HIS A 45 -14.14 5.16 9.30
CA HIS A 45 -13.48 5.08 10.61
C HIS A 45 -12.18 4.26 10.62
N VAL A 46 -11.80 3.63 9.51
CA VAL A 46 -10.64 2.74 9.48
C VAL A 46 -10.01 2.66 8.10
N VAL A 47 -8.69 2.68 8.07
CA VAL A 47 -7.90 2.37 6.87
C VAL A 47 -7.31 0.99 7.04
N GLN A 48 -7.54 0.12 6.06
CA GLN A 48 -6.97 -1.24 6.06
C GLN A 48 -6.08 -1.42 4.84
N ALA A 49 -4.82 -1.77 5.09
CA ALA A 49 -3.87 -2.14 4.06
C ALA A 49 -3.50 -3.61 4.17
N ARG A 50 -3.45 -4.31 3.04
CA ARG A 50 -3.03 -5.71 2.97
C ARG A 50 -2.35 -6.02 1.65
N THR A 51 -1.42 -6.97 1.66
CA THR A 51 -0.92 -7.55 0.41
C THR A 51 -2.04 -8.39 -0.22
N ASP A 52 -2.16 -8.30 -1.54
CA ASP A 52 -3.24 -8.94 -2.28
C ASP A 52 -2.68 -9.64 -3.52
N SER A 53 -2.86 -10.95 -3.60
CA SER A 53 -2.36 -11.79 -4.67
C SER A 53 -3.11 -11.63 -6.00
N THR A 54 -4.24 -10.92 -6.01
CA THR A 54 -4.94 -10.50 -7.24
C THR A 54 -4.38 -9.20 -7.81
N VAL A 55 -3.57 -8.47 -7.04
CA VAL A 55 -2.92 -7.22 -7.45
C VAL A 55 -1.47 -7.54 -7.81
N PRO A 56 -1.00 -7.17 -9.01
CA PRO A 56 0.39 -7.39 -9.38
C PRO A 56 1.34 -6.57 -8.50
N PHE A 57 2.53 -7.09 -8.24
CA PHE A 57 3.56 -6.36 -7.50
C PHE A 57 3.87 -5.00 -8.16
N GLY A 58 3.92 -3.94 -7.35
CA GLY A 58 4.10 -2.57 -7.84
C GLY A 58 2.80 -1.85 -8.19
N GLU A 59 1.64 -2.50 -8.03
CA GLU A 59 0.32 -1.86 -8.15
C GLU A 59 -0.34 -1.70 -6.78
N ILE A 60 -1.05 -0.60 -6.61
CA ILE A 60 -1.89 -0.33 -5.44
C ILE A 60 -3.33 -0.26 -5.91
N ARG A 61 -4.19 -1.08 -5.30
CA ARG A 61 -5.64 -1.02 -5.53
C ARG A 61 -6.33 -0.42 -4.33
N GLU A 62 -6.78 0.81 -4.48
CA GLU A 62 -7.66 1.46 -3.51
C GLU A 62 -9.13 1.08 -3.77
N GLY A 63 -9.87 0.83 -2.70
CA GLY A 63 -11.30 0.64 -2.71
C GLY A 63 -11.94 1.26 -1.47
N VAL A 64 -13.25 1.44 -1.55
CA VAL A 64 -14.12 1.85 -0.43
C VAL A 64 -15.14 0.73 -0.19
N ASP A 65 -15.46 0.47 1.08
CA ASP A 65 -16.57 -0.40 1.48
C ASP A 65 -17.82 0.43 1.82
#